data_AF-A0ABD5CHX3-F1
#
_entry.id   AF-A0ABD5CHX3-F1
#
_cell.length_a   1.000
_cell.length_b   1.000
_cell.length_c   1.000
_cell.angle_alpha   90.00
_cell.angle_beta   90.00
_cell.angle_gamma   90.00
#
_symmetry.space_group_name_H-M   'P 1'
#
loop_
_entity.id
_entity.type
_entity.pdbx_description
1 polymer ?
#
loop_
_entity_poly.entity_id
_entity_poly.type
_entity_poly.pdbx_seq_one_letter_code
_entity_poly.pdbx_strand_id
1 'polypeptide(L)'
;MSMLIIADDLSGAADCAIGFASAGYRTVVALEASAQALDAHAADVIAADTDTRRLTAVEAARRTAAAWQALRVPGRRLYKKIDSTLRGNWAAEVAALQSLAGLAIVAPAFPATGRTLRGGRVLVHGKPLEGTDTWKLENAGRAADLHAMLAEVGLSTAQLNVDALREGGQALTARIAAGGGERHAGADRRRRDQRRPADARTGHHPNGSGVVLGRLGWPCSRDREP
;
A
#
# COMPACT_ATOMS: atom_id res chain seq x y z
N MET A 1 21.58 -4.41 6.80
CA MET A 1 20.27 -3.99 6.25
C MET A 1 19.70 -2.94 7.18
N SER A 2 19.07 -1.86 6.69
CA SER A 2 18.35 -0.92 7.57
C SER A 2 16.92 -0.69 7.08
N MET A 3 15.94 -0.78 7.98
CA MET A 3 14.51 -0.67 7.66
C MET A 3 13.75 0.14 8.70
N LEU A 4 12.85 1.02 8.24
CA LEU A 4 11.79 1.60 9.04
C LEU A 4 10.46 0.97 8.64
N ILE A 5 9.82 0.31 9.59
CA ILE A 5 8.43 -0.12 9.51
C ILE A 5 7.57 0.98 10.14
N ILE A 6 6.57 1.47 9.42
CA ILE A 6 5.54 2.35 9.98
C ILE A 6 4.23 1.58 9.97
N ALA A 7 3.64 1.33 11.14
CA ALA A 7 2.38 0.62 11.29
C ALA A 7 1.30 1.57 11.84
N ASP A 8 0.05 1.31 11.48
CA ASP A 8 -1.11 2.06 11.97
C ASP A 8 -1.59 1.62 13.36
N ASP A 9 -1.09 0.48 13.86
CA ASP A 9 -1.31 -0.04 15.20
C ASP A 9 -0.09 -0.81 15.77
N LEU A 10 -0.07 -0.93 17.10
CA LEU A 10 0.98 -1.64 17.84
C LEU A 10 1.11 -3.12 17.45
N SER A 11 -0.02 -3.83 17.34
CA SER A 11 0.01 -5.26 17.02
C SER A 11 0.62 -5.51 15.65
N GLY A 12 0.30 -4.68 14.65
CA GLY A 12 0.92 -4.75 13.33
C GLY A 12 2.41 -4.40 13.35
N ALA A 13 2.83 -3.43 14.16
CA ALA A 13 4.25 -3.10 14.35
C ALA A 13 5.03 -4.30 14.91
N ALA A 14 4.52 -4.90 15.99
CA ALA A 14 5.14 -6.03 16.66
C ALA A 14 5.20 -7.29 15.77
N ASP A 15 4.12 -7.59 15.06
CA ASP A 15 4.03 -8.72 14.11
C ASP A 15 5.05 -8.60 12.97
N CYS A 16 5.35 -7.38 12.51
CA CYS A 16 6.42 -7.18 11.52
C CYS A 16 7.80 -7.28 12.15
N ALA A 17 7.99 -6.69 13.34
CA ALA A 17 9.27 -6.66 14.02
C ALA A 17 9.79 -8.05 14.38
N ILE A 18 8.92 -8.98 14.80
CA ILE A 18 9.33 -10.31 15.26
C ILE A 18 10.06 -11.11 14.17
N GLY A 19 9.68 -10.95 12.91
CA GLY A 19 10.36 -11.61 11.78
C GLY A 19 11.81 -11.16 11.62
N PHE A 20 12.08 -9.86 11.80
CA PHE A 20 13.44 -9.32 11.73
C PHE A 20 14.27 -9.68 12.97
N ALA A 21 13.67 -9.61 14.16
CA ALA A 21 14.32 -10.03 15.40
C ALA A 21 14.73 -11.52 15.33
N SER A 22 13.83 -12.39 14.84
CA SER A 22 14.10 -13.83 14.67
C SER A 22 15.19 -14.11 13.63
N ALA A 23 15.40 -13.19 12.69
CA ALA A 23 16.49 -13.25 11.71
C ALA A 23 17.81 -12.63 12.23
N GLY A 24 17.88 -12.24 13.50
CA GLY A 24 19.10 -11.73 14.14
C GLY A 24 19.36 -10.24 13.98
N TYR A 25 18.42 -9.46 13.44
CA TYR A 25 18.57 -8.00 13.33
C TYR A 25 18.26 -7.32 14.66
N ARG A 26 19.06 -6.31 15.04
CA ARG A 26 18.71 -5.44 16.17
C ARG A 26 17.45 -4.69 15.81
N THR A 27 16.37 -4.97 16.54
CA THR A 27 15.02 -4.53 16.20
C THR A 27 14.38 -3.85 17.40
N VAL A 28 13.75 -2.70 17.17
CA VAL A 28 13.02 -1.93 18.20
C VAL A 28 11.58 -1.72 17.74
N VAL A 29 10.63 -1.92 18.64
CA VAL A 29 9.23 -1.47 18.47
C VAL A 29 9.07 -0.17 19.27
N ALA A 30 8.65 0.90 18.61
CA ALA A 30 8.51 2.23 19.20
C ALA A 30 7.04 2.64 19.21
N LEU A 31 6.56 3.10 20.37
CA LEU A 31 5.21 3.65 20.55
C LEU A 31 5.10 5.11 20.11
N GLU A 32 6.25 5.79 19.97
CA GLU A 32 6.32 7.17 19.52
C GLU A 32 7.37 7.28 18.40
N ALA A 33 6.94 7.79 17.25
CA ALA A 33 7.75 7.93 16.05
C ALA A 33 8.32 9.35 15.91
N SER A 34 9.01 9.85 16.95
CA SER A 34 9.58 11.20 16.97
C SER A 34 11.10 11.15 17.14
N ALA A 35 11.80 12.15 16.60
CA ALA A 35 13.26 12.25 16.72
C ALA A 35 13.71 12.56 18.16
N GLN A 36 12.81 13.07 18.99
CA GLN A 36 13.03 13.31 20.42
C GLN A 36 12.94 12.03 21.23
N ALA A 37 12.03 11.12 20.87
CA ALA A 37 11.78 9.88 21.60
C ALA A 37 12.70 8.74 21.15
N LEU A 38 13.22 8.77 19.92
CA LEU A 38 13.95 7.65 19.35
C LEU A 38 15.13 8.11 18.49
N ASP A 39 16.34 7.61 18.84
CA ASP A 39 17.49 7.71 17.95
C ASP A 39 17.25 6.88 16.70
N ALA A 40 17.28 7.54 15.54
CA ALA A 40 17.13 6.89 14.26
C ALA A 40 18.21 5.82 14.04
N HIS A 41 19.38 5.87 14.69
CA HIS A 41 20.45 4.88 14.56
C HIS A 41 20.43 3.77 15.63
N ALA A 42 19.43 3.75 16.51
CA ALA A 42 19.36 2.80 17.63
C ALA A 42 19.32 1.32 17.21
N ALA A 43 18.82 1.02 16.01
CA ALA A 43 18.55 -0.34 15.56
C ALA A 43 18.72 -0.51 14.05
N ASP A 44 18.92 -1.76 13.62
CA ASP A 44 18.90 -2.12 12.20
C ASP A 44 17.47 -1.98 11.65
N VAL A 45 16.48 -2.36 12.47
CA VAL A 45 15.05 -2.27 12.15
C VAL A 45 14.32 -1.50 13.24
N ILE A 46 13.57 -0.47 12.85
CA ILE A 46 12.66 0.26 13.74
C ILE A 46 11.24 0.00 13.25
N ALA A 47 10.36 -0.49 14.12
CA ALA A 47 8.93 -0.60 13.87
C ALA A 47 8.17 0.41 14.72
N ALA A 48 7.72 1.48 14.08
CA ALA A 48 7.02 2.56 14.74
C ALA A 48 5.50 2.39 14.61
N ASP A 49 4.81 2.38 15.74
CA ASP A 49 3.36 2.51 15.83
C ASP A 49 2.99 4.00 15.76
N THR A 50 2.12 4.36 14.82
CA THR A 50 1.60 5.73 14.72
C THR A 50 0.23 5.92 15.36
N ASP A 51 -0.42 4.84 15.82
CA ASP A 51 -1.79 4.78 16.34
C ASP A 51 -2.77 5.59 15.46
N THR A 52 -2.70 5.36 14.15
CA THR A 52 -3.43 6.14 13.14
C THR A 52 -4.71 5.47 12.65
N ARG A 53 -4.95 4.21 13.01
CA ARG A 53 -6.08 3.41 12.49
C ARG A 53 -7.44 4.09 12.67
N ARG A 54 -7.66 4.75 13.82
CA ARG A 54 -8.93 5.39 14.20
C ARG A 54 -8.95 6.91 13.98
N LEU A 55 -7.89 7.48 13.43
CA LEU A 55 -7.82 8.91 13.16
C LEU A 55 -8.56 9.25 11.85
N THR A 56 -8.69 10.54 11.58
CA THR A 56 -9.12 11.00 10.25
C THR A 56 -8.01 10.70 9.23
N ALA A 57 -8.39 10.53 7.96
CA ALA A 57 -7.43 10.29 6.88
C ALA A 57 -6.33 11.37 6.80
N VAL A 58 -6.69 12.63 7.04
CA VAL A 58 -5.76 13.77 7.03
C VAL A 58 -4.74 13.65 8.18
N GLU A 59 -5.21 13.36 9.39
CA GLU A 59 -4.34 13.24 10.55
C GLU A 59 -3.45 11.99 10.47
N ALA A 60 -3.99 10.88 9.97
CA ALA A 60 -3.23 9.66 9.72
C ALA A 60 -2.10 9.86 8.70
N ALA A 61 -2.41 10.54 7.58
CA ALA A 61 -1.43 10.94 6.58
C ALA A 61 -0.33 11.82 7.18
N ARG A 62 -0.71 12.85 7.96
CA ARG A 62 0.22 13.78 8.61
C ARG A 62 1.17 13.06 9.59
N ARG A 63 0.64 12.24 10.49
CA ARG A 63 1.46 11.48 11.48
C ARG A 63 2.38 10.49 10.81
N THR A 64 1.90 9.76 9.81
CA THR A 64 2.71 8.81 9.03
C THR A 64 3.85 9.50 8.30
N ALA A 65 3.59 10.65 7.67
CA ALA A 65 4.62 11.46 7.01
C ALA A 65 5.67 11.98 8.01
N ALA A 66 5.23 12.48 9.17
CA ALA A 66 6.11 12.96 10.23
C ALA A 66 7.03 11.83 10.76
N ALA A 67 6.47 10.64 11.00
CA ALA A 67 7.24 9.47 11.42
C ALA A 67 8.34 9.11 10.43
N TRP A 68 8.04 9.11 9.12
CA TRP A 68 9.05 8.89 8.09
C TRP A 68 10.13 9.98 8.09
N GLN A 69 9.74 11.25 8.19
CA GLN A 69 10.69 12.37 8.20
C GLN A 69 11.62 12.35 9.42
N ALA A 70 11.10 11.96 10.59
CA ALA A 70 11.85 11.90 11.84
C ALA A 70 12.88 10.76 11.86
N LEU A 71 12.57 9.62 11.26
CA LEU A 71 13.35 8.38 11.41
C LEU A 71 14.04 7.90 10.13
N ARG A 72 13.87 8.62 9.01
CA ARG A 72 14.62 8.34 7.78
C ARG A 72 16.10 8.67 7.95
N VAL A 73 16.94 7.79 7.44
CA VAL A 73 18.39 8.00 7.32
C VAL A 73 18.83 7.49 5.94
N PRO A 74 19.97 7.97 5.39
CA PRO A 74 20.47 7.49 4.10
C PRO A 74 20.54 5.97 4.02
N GLY A 75 20.02 5.39 2.94
CA GLY A 75 20.01 3.94 2.72
C GLY A 75 18.96 3.14 3.51
N ARG A 76 18.17 3.76 4.39
CA ARG A 76 17.08 3.09 5.10
C ARG A 76 15.88 2.84 4.19
N ARG A 77 15.42 1.59 4.16
CA ARG A 77 14.22 1.18 3.42
C ARG A 77 12.96 1.46 4.23
N LEU A 78 11.87 1.83 3.56
CA LEU A 78 10.57 2.07 4.18
C LEU A 78 9.64 0.87 3.92
N TYR A 79 8.99 0.39 4.98
CA TYR A 79 7.91 -0.58 4.90
C TYR A 79 6.68 0.00 5.61
N LYS A 80 5.64 0.37 4.85
CA LYS A 80 4.36 0.76 5.45
C LYS A 80 3.54 -0.50 5.72
N LYS A 81 3.40 -0.85 6.99
CA LYS A 81 2.53 -1.95 7.41
C LYS A 81 1.07 -1.48 7.33
N ILE A 82 0.27 -2.21 6.57
CA ILE A 82 -1.18 -2.02 6.44
C ILE A 82 -1.92 -3.23 7.00
N ASP A 83 -3.16 -3.05 7.43
CA ASP A 83 -4.02 -4.15 7.85
C ASP A 83 -4.38 -5.04 6.64
N SER A 84 -4.26 -6.37 6.78
CA SER A 84 -4.52 -7.31 5.67
C SER A 84 -6.01 -7.38 5.28
N THR A 85 -6.88 -6.84 6.13
CA THR A 85 -8.31 -6.63 5.86
C THR A 85 -8.64 -5.17 5.56
N LEU A 86 -7.64 -4.37 5.18
CA LEU A 86 -7.77 -2.99 4.68
C LEU A 86 -8.49 -2.02 5.64
N ARG A 87 -8.46 -2.29 6.95
CA ARG A 87 -8.96 -1.35 7.96
C ARG A 87 -8.06 -0.12 8.09
N GLY A 88 -8.62 0.96 8.61
CA GLY A 88 -7.91 2.22 8.85
C GLY A 88 -7.63 3.03 7.59
N ASN A 89 -6.68 3.96 7.70
CA ASN A 89 -6.43 5.03 6.72
C ASN A 89 -5.33 4.70 5.70
N TRP A 90 -5.12 3.41 5.40
CA TRP A 90 -3.96 2.93 4.66
C TRP A 90 -3.74 3.64 3.31
N ALA A 91 -4.81 3.96 2.57
CA ALA A 91 -4.69 4.63 1.27
C ALA A 91 -4.12 6.06 1.41
N ALA A 92 -4.62 6.82 2.38
CA ALA A 92 -4.15 8.18 2.66
C ALA A 92 -2.70 8.18 3.21
N GLU A 93 -2.38 7.21 4.06
CA GLU A 93 -1.02 7.03 4.59
C GLU A 93 -0.02 6.65 3.49
N VAL A 94 -0.41 5.75 2.58
CA VAL A 94 0.39 5.38 1.40
C VAL A 94 0.59 6.59 0.50
N ALA A 95 -0.46 7.38 0.22
CA ALA A 95 -0.34 8.59 -0.60
C ALA A 95 0.63 9.61 0.02
N ALA A 96 0.56 9.82 1.33
CA ALA A 96 1.47 10.71 2.04
C ALA A 96 2.93 10.24 1.93
N LEU A 97 3.18 8.95 2.13
CA LEU A 97 4.53 8.38 2.03
C LEU A 97 5.06 8.35 0.60
N GLN A 98 4.21 8.05 -0.38
CA GLN A 98 4.56 8.01 -1.79
C GLN A 98 5.14 9.36 -2.25
N SER A 99 4.54 10.46 -1.78
CA SER A 99 5.01 11.82 -2.10
C SER A 99 6.40 12.12 -1.55
N LEU A 100 6.86 11.39 -0.52
CA LEU A 100 8.12 11.61 0.18
C LEU A 100 9.19 10.56 -0.12
N ALA A 101 8.78 9.32 -0.45
CA ALA A 101 9.66 8.15 -0.57
C ALA A 101 9.66 7.54 -1.97
N GLY A 102 8.77 7.99 -2.87
CA GLY A 102 8.69 7.53 -4.24
C GLY A 102 7.65 6.43 -4.46
N LEU A 103 7.86 5.59 -5.48
CA LEU A 103 6.90 4.56 -5.92
C LEU A 103 6.55 3.58 -4.78
N ALA A 104 5.26 3.32 -4.59
CA ALA A 104 4.76 2.37 -3.60
C ALA A 104 4.36 1.04 -4.25
N ILE A 105 4.74 -0.06 -3.61
CA ILE A 105 4.29 -1.41 -3.92
C ILE A 105 3.29 -1.84 -2.83
N VAL A 106 2.03 -2.01 -3.18
CA VAL A 106 0.94 -2.34 -2.25
C VAL A 106 0.56 -3.81 -2.40
N ALA A 107 0.83 -4.60 -1.36
CA ALA A 107 0.64 -6.04 -1.34
C ALA A 107 -0.01 -6.49 0.00
N PRO A 108 -1.33 -6.32 0.19
CA PRO A 108 -2.01 -6.64 1.45
C PRO A 108 -2.20 -8.14 1.68
N ALA A 109 -1.90 -8.97 0.68
CA ALA A 109 -2.10 -10.41 0.75
C ALA A 109 -1.21 -11.04 1.83
N PHE A 110 -1.80 -11.89 2.66
CA PHE A 110 -1.08 -12.73 3.60
C PHE A 110 -1.62 -14.17 3.53
N PRO A 111 -1.17 -14.97 2.55
CA PRO A 111 -1.79 -16.26 2.22
C PRO A 111 -1.80 -17.26 3.38
N ALA A 112 -0.78 -17.24 4.25
CA ALA A 112 -0.69 -18.11 5.42
C ALA A 112 -1.88 -17.96 6.37
N THR A 113 -2.54 -16.79 6.36
CA THR A 113 -3.73 -16.53 7.18
C THR A 113 -5.02 -16.49 6.34
N GLY A 114 -4.97 -16.94 5.09
CA GLY A 114 -6.11 -16.98 4.18
C GLY A 114 -6.47 -15.64 3.52
N ARG A 115 -5.61 -14.62 3.60
CA ARG A 115 -5.80 -13.33 2.90
C ARG A 115 -5.10 -13.36 1.55
N THR A 116 -5.84 -13.14 0.47
CA THR A 116 -5.30 -13.13 -0.90
C THR A 116 -5.78 -11.89 -1.66
N LEU A 117 -5.07 -11.49 -2.72
CA LEU A 117 -5.45 -10.39 -3.59
C LEU A 117 -5.66 -10.91 -5.01
N ARG A 118 -6.86 -10.69 -5.57
CA ARG A 118 -7.20 -11.06 -6.96
C ARG A 118 -7.92 -9.93 -7.66
N GLY A 119 -7.42 -9.54 -8.84
CA GLY A 119 -8.02 -8.44 -9.62
C GLY A 119 -8.13 -7.12 -8.85
N GLY A 120 -7.20 -6.84 -7.94
CA GLY A 120 -7.24 -5.66 -7.07
C GLY A 120 -8.17 -5.76 -5.85
N ARG A 121 -8.82 -6.91 -5.63
CA ARG A 121 -9.74 -7.14 -4.50
C ARG A 121 -9.18 -8.12 -3.49
N VAL A 122 -9.36 -7.82 -2.21
CA VAL A 122 -8.95 -8.72 -1.12
C VAL A 122 -10.00 -9.79 -0.89
N LEU A 123 -9.54 -11.03 -0.70
CA LEU A 123 -10.35 -12.15 -0.28
C LEU A 123 -9.86 -12.68 1.06
N VAL A 124 -10.80 -13.01 1.95
CA VAL A 124 -10.56 -13.63 3.26
C VAL A 124 -11.15 -15.04 3.21
N HIS A 125 -10.30 -16.06 3.32
CA HIS A 125 -10.67 -17.47 3.19
C HIS A 125 -11.49 -17.75 1.91
N GLY A 126 -11.07 -17.13 0.80
CA GLY A 126 -11.71 -17.26 -0.52
C GLY A 126 -12.99 -16.46 -0.71
N LYS A 127 -13.49 -15.75 0.31
CA LYS A 127 -14.67 -14.86 0.20
C LYS A 127 -14.23 -13.41 0.01
N PRO A 128 -14.92 -12.61 -0.84
CA PRO A 128 -14.62 -11.18 -0.97
C PRO A 128 -14.67 -10.46 0.38
N LEU A 129 -13.68 -9.62 0.66
CA LEU A 129 -13.59 -8.87 1.91
C LEU A 129 -14.84 -8.00 2.13
N GLU A 130 -15.37 -7.38 1.06
CA GLU A 130 -16.59 -6.56 1.15
C GLU A 130 -17.84 -7.33 1.65
N GLY A 131 -17.82 -8.66 1.55
CA GLY A 131 -18.90 -9.53 2.01
C GLY A 131 -18.84 -9.87 3.50
N THR A 132 -17.71 -9.59 4.17
CA THR A 132 -17.49 -9.93 5.58
C THR A 132 -18.21 -8.98 6.53
N ASP A 133 -18.63 -9.48 7.69
CA ASP A 133 -19.35 -8.66 8.68
C ASP A 133 -18.48 -7.52 9.23
N THR A 134 -17.19 -7.79 9.45
CA THR A 134 -16.22 -6.79 9.89
C THR A 134 -16.07 -5.65 8.89
N TRP A 135 -16.04 -5.95 7.59
CA TRP A 135 -15.97 -4.90 6.58
C TRP A 135 -17.26 -4.08 6.54
N LYS A 136 -18.43 -4.73 6.54
CA LYS A 136 -19.72 -4.05 6.49
C LYS A 136 -19.95 -3.11 7.66
N LEU A 137 -19.43 -3.44 8.85
CA LEU A 137 -19.54 -2.59 10.03
C LEU A 137 -18.80 -1.25 9.86
N GLU A 138 -17.60 -1.27 9.28
CA GLU A 138 -16.73 -0.08 9.17
C GLU A 138 -16.84 0.62 7.80
N ASN A 139 -17.25 -0.11 6.75
CA ASN A 139 -17.19 0.30 5.35
C ASN A 139 -18.48 -0.08 4.60
N ALA A 140 -19.64 0.07 5.25
CA ALA A 140 -20.95 -0.26 4.69
C ALA A 140 -21.12 0.31 3.26
N GLY A 141 -21.42 -0.56 2.30
CA GLY A 141 -21.65 -0.16 0.90
C GLY A 141 -20.40 0.20 0.09
N ARG A 142 -19.19 0.13 0.68
CA ARG A 142 -17.91 0.37 -0.02
C ARG A 142 -17.31 -0.94 -0.51
N ALA A 143 -16.79 -0.95 -1.74
CA ALA A 143 -16.05 -2.11 -2.26
C ALA A 143 -14.62 -2.15 -1.70
N ALA A 144 -14.09 -3.35 -1.40
CA ALA A 144 -12.70 -3.55 -1.00
C ALA A 144 -11.78 -3.65 -2.24
N ASP A 145 -11.80 -2.60 -3.07
CA ASP A 145 -11.09 -2.51 -4.34
C ASP A 145 -9.91 -1.54 -4.20
N LEU A 146 -8.68 -2.08 -4.23
CA LEU A 146 -7.47 -1.29 -4.02
C LEU A 146 -7.31 -0.19 -5.07
N HIS A 147 -7.69 -0.46 -6.32
CA HIS A 147 -7.55 0.53 -7.39
C HIS A 147 -8.47 1.72 -7.11
N ALA A 148 -9.73 1.46 -6.77
CA ALA A 148 -10.68 2.52 -6.45
C ALA A 148 -10.25 3.31 -5.20
N MET A 149 -9.86 2.63 -4.12
CA MET A 149 -9.45 3.27 -2.86
C MET A 149 -8.17 4.12 -3.02
N LEU A 150 -7.22 3.69 -3.86
CA LEU A 150 -6.02 4.47 -4.18
C LEU A 150 -6.33 5.64 -5.12
N ALA A 151 -7.26 5.48 -6.07
CA ALA A 151 -7.70 6.56 -6.93
C ALA A 151 -8.41 7.69 -6.16
N GLU A 152 -9.18 7.36 -5.13
CA GLU A 152 -9.84 8.33 -4.23
C GLU A 152 -8.84 9.29 -3.56
N VAL A 153 -7.60 8.84 -3.33
CA VAL A 153 -6.52 9.64 -2.75
C VAL A 153 -5.53 10.18 -3.80
N GLY A 154 -5.93 10.17 -5.08
CA GLY A 154 -5.17 10.74 -6.18
C GLY A 154 -4.00 9.88 -6.68
N LEU A 155 -3.95 8.60 -6.32
CA LEU A 155 -2.94 7.67 -6.83
C LEU A 155 -3.48 6.92 -8.06
N SER A 156 -2.77 7.05 -9.18
CA SER A 156 -2.86 6.12 -10.31
C SER A 156 -2.20 4.80 -9.94
N THR A 157 -2.73 3.70 -10.47
CA THR A 157 -2.21 2.38 -10.15
C THR A 157 -2.01 1.48 -11.36
N ALA A 158 -1.02 0.59 -11.26
CA ALA A 158 -0.78 -0.49 -12.21
C ALA A 158 -0.80 -1.84 -11.48
N GLN A 159 -1.34 -2.86 -12.12
CA GLN A 159 -1.40 -4.21 -11.54
C GLN A 159 -0.20 -5.05 -12.01
N LEU A 160 0.41 -5.75 -11.06
CA LEU A 160 1.38 -6.81 -11.32
C LEU A 160 0.72 -8.15 -11.01
N ASN A 161 0.68 -9.04 -12.01
CA ASN A 161 0.22 -10.42 -11.82
C ASN A 161 1.30 -11.25 -11.12
N VAL A 162 0.87 -12.36 -10.51
CA VAL A 162 1.78 -13.25 -9.78
C VAL A 162 2.82 -13.90 -10.71
N ASP A 163 2.49 -14.07 -12.00
CA ASP A 163 3.44 -14.66 -12.96
C ASP A 163 4.61 -13.73 -13.22
N ALA A 164 4.39 -12.40 -13.27
CA ALA A 164 5.47 -11.42 -13.33
C ALA A 164 6.41 -11.46 -12.12
N LEU A 165 5.94 -11.92 -10.95
CA LEU A 165 6.81 -12.12 -9.78
C LEU A 165 7.71 -13.36 -9.93
N ARG A 166 7.34 -14.30 -10.79
CA ARG A 166 8.07 -15.56 -11.04
C ARG A 166 9.08 -15.45 -12.19
N GLU A 167 8.93 -14.43 -13.05
CA GLU A 167 9.78 -14.17 -14.23
C GLU A 167 11.22 -13.71 -13.89
N GLY A 168 11.57 -13.59 -12.60
CA GLY A 168 12.91 -13.24 -12.13
C GLY A 168 13.11 -11.73 -11.88
N GLY A 169 14.15 -11.39 -11.11
CA GLY A 169 14.33 -10.03 -10.56
C GLY A 169 14.45 -8.93 -11.60
N GLN A 170 15.17 -9.15 -12.70
CA GLN A 170 15.37 -8.14 -13.74
C GLN A 170 14.08 -7.80 -14.50
N ALA A 171 13.30 -8.82 -14.88
CA ALA A 171 12.01 -8.63 -15.57
C ALA A 171 11.02 -7.89 -14.66
N LEU A 172 10.99 -8.25 -13.37
CA LEU A 172 10.16 -7.56 -12.39
C LEU A 172 10.56 -6.09 -12.20
N THR A 173 11.87 -5.79 -12.09
CA THR A 173 12.36 -4.42 -12.01
C THR A 173 11.98 -3.62 -13.25
N ALA A 174 12.14 -4.17 -14.45
CA ALA A 174 11.74 -3.52 -15.69
C ALA A 174 10.24 -3.21 -15.74
N ARG A 175 9.39 -4.16 -15.32
CA ARG A 175 7.93 -3.95 -15.22
C ARG A 175 7.55 -2.88 -14.19
N ILE A 176 8.20 -2.87 -13.03
CA ILE A 176 7.99 -1.83 -12.01
C ILE A 176 8.41 -0.46 -12.55
N ALA A 177 9.55 -0.39 -13.26
CA ALA A 177 10.03 0.84 -13.86
C ALA A 177 9.11 1.34 -14.99
N ALA A 178 8.58 0.44 -15.84
CA ALA A 178 7.65 0.76 -16.91
C ALA A 178 6.29 1.23 -16.35
N GLY A 179 5.74 0.53 -15.37
CA GLY A 179 4.53 0.96 -14.65
C GLY A 179 4.72 2.26 -13.85
N GLY A 180 5.97 2.57 -13.49
CA GLY A 180 6.37 3.86 -12.92
C GLY A 180 6.68 4.95 -13.96
N GLY A 181 6.79 4.61 -15.25
CA GLY A 181 7.42 5.42 -16.29
C GLY A 181 6.49 6.02 -17.36
N GLU A 182 5.22 5.63 -17.42
CA GLU A 182 4.26 6.23 -18.37
C GLU A 182 3.89 7.66 -17.97
N ARG A 183 4.74 8.62 -18.36
CA ARG A 183 4.31 10.00 -18.60
C ARG A 183 3.33 9.92 -19.76
N HIS A 184 2.04 10.14 -19.51
CA HIS A 184 1.03 10.18 -20.56
C HIS A 184 1.33 11.34 -21.52
N ALA A 185 2.09 11.05 -22.57
CA ALA A 185 2.05 11.81 -23.81
C ALA A 185 0.94 11.21 -24.67
N GLY A 186 -0.21 11.89 -24.70
CA GLY A 186 -1.26 11.66 -25.69
C GLY A 186 -2.36 10.68 -25.28
N ALA A 187 -3.52 11.23 -24.91
CA ALA A 187 -4.81 10.55 -25.11
C ALA A 187 -5.92 11.61 -25.25
N ASP A 188 -5.86 12.38 -26.35
CA ASP A 188 -7.10 12.81 -27.00
C ASP A 188 -7.73 11.55 -27.61
N ARG A 189 -8.89 11.14 -27.10
CA ARG A 189 -9.99 10.56 -27.88
C ARG A 189 -11.21 10.31 -26.98
N ARG A 190 -12.14 11.26 -27.09
CA ARG A 190 -13.59 11.09 -27.20
C ARG A 190 -14.28 10.13 -26.21
N ARG A 191 -14.95 10.77 -25.24
CA ARG A 191 -16.16 10.26 -24.58
C ARG A 191 -17.20 9.84 -25.63
N ARG A 192 -17.69 8.60 -25.57
CA ARG A 192 -19.13 8.31 -25.69
C ARG A 192 -19.47 6.86 -25.30
N ASP A 193 -20.54 6.82 -24.53
CA ASP A 193 -21.61 5.82 -24.48
C ASP A 193 -21.56 4.61 -23.54
N GLN A 194 -22.72 4.44 -22.91
CA GLN A 194 -23.08 3.50 -21.87
C GLN A 194 -23.56 2.17 -22.48
N ARG A 195 -23.35 1.05 -21.76
CA ARG A 195 -24.35 -0.01 -21.42
C ARG A 195 -23.65 -1.30 -20.95
N ARG A 196 -24.16 -1.90 -19.86
CA ARG A 196 -23.96 -3.31 -19.42
C ARG A 196 -24.97 -4.23 -20.16
N PRO A 197 -25.04 -5.59 -20.00
CA PRO A 197 -24.40 -6.50 -19.02
C PRO A 197 -23.90 -7.90 -19.53
N ALA A 198 -23.35 -8.68 -18.58
CA ALA A 198 -23.46 -10.14 -18.36
C ALA A 198 -22.38 -11.13 -18.87
N ASP A 199 -22.08 -12.06 -17.95
CA ASP A 199 -21.48 -13.40 -18.00
C ASP A 199 -20.08 -13.67 -18.59
N ALA A 200 -19.23 -14.25 -17.72
CA ALA A 200 -18.34 -15.35 -18.09
C ALA A 200 -17.94 -16.16 -16.86
N ARG A 201 -18.36 -17.43 -16.82
CA ARG A 201 -17.65 -18.48 -16.07
C ARG A 201 -16.37 -18.82 -16.83
N THR A 202 -15.25 -18.96 -16.14
CA THR A 202 -14.22 -19.97 -16.44
C THR A 202 -13.37 -20.17 -15.18
N GLY A 203 -13.15 -21.42 -14.82
CA GLY A 203 -12.16 -21.83 -13.84
C GLY A 203 -10.87 -22.25 -14.53
N HIS A 204 -9.72 -21.90 -13.94
CA HIS A 204 -8.62 -22.81 -13.61
C HIS A 204 -7.60 -22.01 -12.78
N HIS A 205 -7.12 -22.60 -11.69
CA HIS A 205 -6.36 -21.93 -10.63
C HIS A 205 -4.86 -21.83 -10.97
N PRO A 206 -4.25 -20.67 -10.68
CA PRO A 206 -3.04 -20.66 -9.87
C PRO A 206 -3.18 -19.71 -8.67
N ASN A 207 -2.43 -19.99 -7.61
CA ASN A 207 -2.44 -19.26 -6.33
C ASN A 207 -2.21 -17.75 -6.51
N GLY A 208 -3.31 -16.98 -6.53
CA GLY A 208 -3.33 -15.54 -6.82
C GLY A 208 -2.85 -14.68 -5.66
N SER A 209 -1.67 -14.09 -5.82
CA SER A 209 -1.12 -13.01 -5.00
C SER A 209 -0.83 -11.83 -5.95
N GLY A 210 -1.77 -10.89 -6.09
CA GLY A 210 -1.54 -9.68 -6.88
C GLY A 210 -0.84 -8.59 -6.08
N VAL A 211 -0.25 -7.62 -6.79
CA VAL A 211 0.36 -6.41 -6.22
C VAL A 211 -0.12 -5.20 -7.00
N VAL A 212 -0.42 -4.11 -6.30
CA VAL A 212 -0.84 -2.82 -6.90
C VAL A 212 0.28 -1.81 -6.72
N LEU A 213 0.77 -1.25 -7.81
CA LEU A 213 1.72 -0.13 -7.78
C LEU A 213 0.94 1.17 -7.66
N GLY A 214 1.32 2.09 -6.77
CA GLY A 214 0.66 3.39 -6.60
C GLY A 214 1.60 4.57 -6.91
N ARG A 215 1.12 5.53 -7.72
CA ARG A 215 1.83 6.79 -8.03
C ARG A 215 0.84 7.96 -8.10
N LEU A 216 1.21 9.14 -7.61
CA LEU A 216 0.34 10.32 -7.70
C LEU A 216 0.04 10.71 -9.15
N GLY A 217 -1.24 10.82 -9.50
CA GLY A 217 -1.72 11.45 -10.72
C GLY A 217 -2.02 12.92 -10.44
N TRP A 218 -1.22 13.84 -10.96
CA TRP A 218 -1.48 15.27 -10.80
C TRP A 218 -2.50 15.74 -11.84
N PRO A 219 -3.59 16.45 -11.46
CA PRO A 219 -4.40 17.18 -12.43
C PRO A 219 -3.65 18.44 -12.88
N CYS A 220 -3.25 18.47 -14.14
CA CYS A 220 -2.56 19.61 -14.77
C CYS A 220 -3.26 20.93 -14.40
N SER A 221 -2.61 21.77 -13.59
CA SER A 221 -3.13 23.09 -13.22
C SER A 221 -2.40 24.17 -14.00
N ARG A 222 -3.14 24.74 -14.95
CA ARG A 222 -3.07 26.11 -15.50
C ARG A 222 -1.87 26.46 -16.37
N ASP A 223 -2.18 26.60 -17.66
CA ASP A 223 -1.63 27.64 -18.51
C ASP A 223 -1.63 28.98 -17.75
N ARG A 224 -0.43 29.47 -17.45
CA ARG A 224 -0.17 30.91 -17.37
C ARG A 224 0.39 31.28 -18.73
N GLU A 225 -0.48 31.77 -19.61
CA GLU A 225 -0.06 32.69 -20.67
C GLU A 225 0.01 34.12 -20.11
N PRO A 226 0.83 34.99 -20.74
CA PRO A 226 1.67 35.98 -20.08
C PRO A 226 0.95 37.20 -19.47
#